data_AF-A0A399EIU9-F1
#
_entry.id   AF-A0A399EIU9-F1
#
_cell.length_a   1.000
_cell.length_b   1.000
_cell.length_c   1.000
_cell.angle_alpha   90.00
_cell.angle_beta   90.00
_cell.angle_gamma   90.00
#
_symmetry.space_group_name_H-M   'P 1'
#
loop_
_entity.id
_entity.type
_entity.pdbx_description
1 polymer ?
#
loop_
_entity_poly.entity_id
_entity_poly.type
_entity_poly.pdbx_seq_one_letter_code
_entity_poly.pdbx_strand_id
1 'polypeptide(L)'
;MRAQAWLGQGQTALATADLERALALSEVLHWGGTEVRQLYAELELMQQNPKAALRLAQQALEAAQSEAQRINALYSRGGAWLALGAFKNARADLEQALTLHEGRPRFQCVSAEALQARLAMTPQ
;
A
#
# COMPACT_ATOMS: atom_id res chain seq x y z
N MET A 1 -8.34 -0.96 -12.35
CA MET A 1 -7.32 -1.40 -13.34
C MET A 1 -7.42 -2.90 -13.54
N ARG A 2 -7.06 -3.42 -14.73
CA ARG A 2 -7.04 -4.87 -15.01
C ARG A 2 -6.17 -5.67 -14.03
N ALA A 3 -5.08 -5.08 -13.55
CA ALA A 3 -4.27 -5.65 -12.46
C ALA A 3 -5.08 -6.04 -11.21
N GLN A 4 -6.08 -5.24 -10.80
CA GLN A 4 -6.93 -5.57 -9.65
C GLN A 4 -7.82 -6.80 -9.93
N ALA A 5 -8.28 -6.96 -11.18
CA ALA A 5 -9.04 -8.14 -11.59
C ALA A 5 -8.17 -9.41 -11.61
N TRP A 6 -6.88 -9.30 -11.94
CA TRP A 6 -5.92 -10.39 -11.84
C TRP A 6 -5.59 -10.77 -10.40
N LEU A 7 -5.45 -9.78 -9.51
CA LEU A 7 -5.28 -10.01 -8.07
C LEU A 7 -6.43 -10.82 -7.47
N GLY A 8 -7.67 -10.48 -7.83
CA GLY A 8 -8.85 -11.24 -7.40
C GLY A 8 -8.90 -12.68 -7.92
N GLN A 9 -8.19 -12.98 -9.01
CA GLN A 9 -8.09 -14.31 -9.63
C GLN A 9 -6.81 -15.07 -9.25
N GLY A 10 -5.95 -14.50 -8.40
CA GLY A 10 -4.66 -15.09 -8.03
C GLY A 10 -3.62 -15.14 -9.15
N GLN A 11 -3.87 -14.44 -10.28
CA GLN A 11 -2.95 -14.40 -11.44
C GLN A 11 -1.86 -13.35 -11.21
N THR A 12 -1.00 -13.58 -10.22
CA THR A 12 -0.01 -12.61 -9.75
C THR A 12 0.99 -12.19 -10.83
N ALA A 13 1.43 -13.11 -11.69
CA ALA A 13 2.36 -12.79 -12.78
C ALA A 13 1.78 -11.79 -13.79
N LEU A 14 0.51 -11.92 -14.16
CA LEU A 14 -0.17 -10.97 -15.04
C LEU A 14 -0.43 -9.64 -14.33
N ALA A 15 -0.73 -9.68 -13.03
CA ALA A 15 -0.85 -8.47 -12.21
C ALA A 15 0.47 -7.69 -12.15
N THR A 16 1.61 -8.38 -11.94
CA THR A 16 2.95 -7.79 -11.95
C THR A 16 3.22 -7.10 -13.29
N ALA A 17 3.05 -7.81 -14.41
CA ALA A 17 3.32 -7.24 -15.74
C ALA A 17 2.40 -6.06 -16.11
N ASP A 18 1.14 -6.05 -15.62
CA ASP A 18 0.25 -4.89 -15.78
C ASP A 18 0.69 -3.71 -14.91
N LEU A 19 1.11 -3.96 -13.65
CA LEU A 19 1.54 -2.91 -12.72
C LEU A 19 2.89 -2.28 -13.10
N GLU A 20 3.83 -3.05 -13.64
CA GLU A 20 5.09 -2.52 -14.16
C GLU A 20 4.86 -1.54 -15.31
N ARG A 21 3.98 -1.91 -16.25
CA ARG A 21 3.60 -1.02 -17.35
C ARG A 21 2.86 0.21 -16.85
N ALA A 22 1.95 0.05 -15.89
CA ALA A 22 1.24 1.17 -15.28
C ALA A 22 2.21 2.13 -14.57
N LEU A 23 3.25 1.59 -13.92
CA LEU A 23 4.25 2.40 -13.23
C LEU A 23 5.06 3.21 -14.24
N ALA A 24 5.56 2.57 -15.30
CA ALA A 24 6.30 3.24 -16.37
C ALA A 24 5.45 4.36 -17.02
N LEU A 25 4.18 4.10 -17.30
CA LEU A 25 3.26 5.11 -17.83
C LEU A 25 3.01 6.25 -16.84
N SER A 26 2.84 5.94 -15.56
CA SER A 26 2.60 6.94 -14.52
C SER A 26 3.78 7.91 -14.35
N GLU A 27 5.01 7.42 -14.56
CA GLU A 27 6.22 8.24 -14.52
C GLU A 27 6.31 9.17 -15.72
N VAL A 28 6.00 8.66 -16.92
CA VAL A 28 5.96 9.47 -18.15
C VAL A 28 4.85 10.53 -18.09
N LEU A 29 3.71 10.20 -17.50
CA LEU A 29 2.56 11.11 -17.41
C LEU A 29 2.59 11.99 -16.17
N HIS A 30 3.55 11.79 -15.25
CA HIS A 30 3.61 12.42 -13.93
C HIS A 30 2.28 12.33 -13.15
N TRP A 31 1.54 11.24 -13.31
CA TRP A 31 0.19 11.08 -12.77
C TRP A 31 -0.11 9.62 -12.38
N GLY A 32 -0.76 9.42 -11.24
CA GLY A 32 -1.23 8.09 -10.78
C GLY A 32 -0.14 7.18 -10.20
N GLY A 33 1.09 7.66 -10.06
CA GLY A 33 2.22 6.81 -9.62
C GLY A 33 2.08 6.32 -8.18
N THR A 34 1.46 7.10 -7.30
CA THR A 34 1.26 6.72 -5.89
C THR A 34 0.28 5.58 -5.74
N GLU A 35 -0.83 5.61 -6.50
CA GLU A 35 -1.85 4.58 -6.53
C GLU A 35 -1.31 3.27 -7.14
N VAL A 36 -0.53 3.38 -8.23
CA VAL A 36 0.11 2.22 -8.84
C VAL A 36 1.11 1.57 -7.88
N ARG A 37 1.96 2.36 -7.21
CA ARG A 37 2.93 1.86 -6.23
C ARG A 37 2.25 1.21 -5.03
N GLN A 38 1.12 1.75 -4.56
CA GLN A 38 0.36 1.12 -3.48
C GLN A 38 -0.16 -0.26 -3.90
N LEU A 39 -0.81 -0.38 -5.06
CA LEU A 39 -1.28 -1.68 -5.55
C LEU A 39 -0.13 -2.67 -5.76
N TYR A 40 1.01 -2.18 -6.23
CA TYR A 40 2.20 -3.00 -6.42
C TYR A 40 2.79 -3.45 -5.08
N ALA A 41 2.85 -2.58 -4.08
CA ALA A 41 3.30 -2.97 -2.74
C ALA A 41 2.42 -4.08 -2.15
N GLU A 42 1.10 -3.98 -2.28
CA GLU A 42 0.17 -5.00 -1.80
C GLU A 42 0.32 -6.35 -2.55
N LEU A 43 0.55 -6.31 -3.86
CA LEU A 43 0.88 -7.51 -4.64
C LEU A 43 2.18 -8.17 -4.14
N GLU A 44 3.23 -7.37 -3.89
CA GLU A 44 4.50 -7.89 -3.37
C GLU A 44 4.32 -8.52 -1.97
N LEU A 45 3.44 -7.98 -1.12
CA LEU A 45 3.10 -8.62 0.16
C LEU A 45 2.40 -9.97 -0.04
N MET A 46 1.46 -10.05 -0.98
CA MET A 46 0.79 -11.32 -1.32
C MET A 46 1.79 -12.36 -1.84
N GLN A 47 2.84 -11.93 -2.53
CA GLN A 47 3.91 -12.78 -3.06
C GLN A 47 5.05 -13.04 -2.05
N GLN A 48 4.88 -12.64 -0.78
CA GLN A 48 5.89 -12.82 0.28
C GLN A 48 7.22 -12.11 -0.01
N ASN A 49 7.18 -10.97 -0.70
CA ASN A 49 8.32 -10.12 -1.02
C ASN A 49 8.28 -8.79 -0.23
N PRO A 50 8.35 -8.82 1.11
CA PRO A 50 8.06 -7.64 1.91
C PRO A 50 9.10 -6.52 1.77
N LYS A 51 10.33 -6.82 1.33
CA LYS A 51 11.34 -5.79 1.02
C LYS A 51 10.97 -4.96 -0.21
N ALA A 52 10.42 -5.60 -1.25
CA ALA A 52 9.96 -4.91 -2.45
C ALA A 52 8.73 -4.05 -2.11
N ALA A 53 7.78 -4.62 -1.35
CA ALA A 53 6.63 -3.90 -0.83
C ALA A 53 7.03 -2.66 -0.02
N LEU A 54 8.00 -2.81 0.90
CA LEU A 54 8.49 -1.71 1.73
C LEU A 54 9.02 -0.55 0.88
N ARG A 55 9.85 -0.86 -0.12
CA ARG A 55 10.40 0.15 -1.03
C ARG A 55 9.31 0.87 -1.82
N LEU A 56 8.36 0.13 -2.39
CA LEU A 56 7.25 0.69 -3.15
C LEU A 56 6.36 1.59 -2.28
N ALA A 57 6.04 1.14 -1.07
CA ALA A 57 5.25 1.90 -0.10
C ALA A 57 5.97 3.17 0.37
N GLN A 58 7.29 3.11 0.57
CA GLN A 58 8.11 4.28 0.91
C GLN A 58 8.08 5.32 -0.21
N GLN A 59 8.28 4.90 -1.46
CA GLN A 59 8.21 5.79 -2.63
C GLN A 59 6.80 6.39 -2.81
N ALA A 60 5.76 5.60 -2.56
CA ALA A 60 4.38 6.09 -2.55
C ALA A 60 4.16 7.16 -1.47
N LEU A 61 4.71 6.97 -0.27
CA LEU A 61 4.58 7.92 0.83
C LEU A 61 5.31 9.24 0.55
N GLU A 62 6.53 9.16 -0.01
CA GLU A 62 7.32 10.34 -0.40
C GLU A 62 6.63 11.15 -1.51
N ALA A 63 5.97 10.48 -2.44
CA ALA A 63 5.24 11.11 -3.54
C ALA A 63 3.81 11.53 -3.17
N ALA A 64 3.33 11.25 -1.96
CA ALA A 64 1.95 11.49 -1.56
C ALA A 64 1.63 12.98 -1.42
N GLN A 65 0.70 13.47 -2.23
CA GLN A 65 0.25 14.87 -2.25
C GLN A 65 -1.08 15.08 -1.50
N SER A 66 -1.78 14.00 -1.16
CA SER A 66 -3.02 14.04 -0.38
C SER A 66 -2.91 13.13 0.85
N GLU A 67 -3.72 13.37 1.88
CA GLU A 67 -3.71 12.44 3.02
C GLU A 67 -4.31 11.09 2.65
N ALA A 68 -5.21 10.99 1.67
CA ALA A 68 -5.70 9.69 1.19
C ALA A 68 -4.55 8.85 0.63
N GLN A 69 -3.66 9.47 -0.15
CA GLN A 69 -2.43 8.83 -0.63
C GLN A 69 -1.48 8.48 0.53
N ARG A 70 -1.33 9.36 1.53
CA ARG A 70 -0.52 9.07 2.73
C ARG A 70 -1.07 7.89 3.52
N ILE A 71 -2.38 7.83 3.77
CA ILE A 71 -3.06 6.72 4.45
C ILE A 71 -2.78 5.40 3.72
N ASN A 72 -2.95 5.39 2.41
CA ASN A 72 -2.70 4.21 1.58
C ASN A 72 -1.24 3.76 1.62
N ALA A 73 -0.29 4.69 1.51
CA ALA A 73 1.13 4.37 1.56
C ALA A 73 1.58 3.87 2.95
N LEU A 74 1.10 4.52 4.03
CA LEU A 74 1.35 4.08 5.41
C LEU A 74 0.76 2.70 5.68
N TYR A 75 -0.44 2.40 5.17
CA TYR A 75 -1.04 1.07 5.27
C TYR A 75 -0.16 -0.01 4.64
N SER A 76 0.30 0.21 3.41
CA SER A 76 1.19 -0.73 2.72
C SER A 76 2.55 -0.84 3.38
N ARG A 77 3.12 0.27 3.87
CA ARG A 77 4.41 0.27 4.57
C ARG A 77 4.30 -0.47 5.91
N GLY A 78 3.23 -0.26 6.66
CA GLY A 78 2.91 -1.00 7.87
C GLY A 78 2.75 -2.50 7.63
N GLY A 79 2.09 -2.89 6.53
CA GLY A 79 2.01 -4.28 6.09
C GLY A 79 3.37 -4.90 5.77
N ALA A 80 4.25 -4.15 5.11
CA ALA A 80 5.62 -4.59 4.83
C ALA A 80 6.46 -4.74 6.11
N TRP A 81 6.33 -3.82 7.06
CA TRP A 81 6.98 -3.94 8.36
C TRP A 81 6.48 -5.14 9.15
N LEU A 82 5.16 -5.43 9.14
CA LEU A 82 4.58 -6.62 9.76
C LEU A 82 5.22 -7.90 9.19
N ALA A 83 5.27 -8.02 7.86
CA ALA A 83 5.84 -9.18 7.19
C ALA A 83 7.37 -9.33 7.43
N LEU A 84 8.07 -8.23 7.77
CA LEU A 84 9.47 -8.25 8.19
C LEU A 84 9.66 -8.48 9.70
N GLY A 85 8.58 -8.58 10.49
CA GLY A 85 8.62 -8.70 11.95
C GLY A 85 8.98 -7.40 12.68
N ALA A 86 9.02 -6.26 11.98
CA ALA A 86 9.32 -4.95 12.55
C ALA A 86 8.06 -4.31 13.17
N PHE A 87 7.51 -4.94 14.21
CA PHE A 87 6.19 -4.62 14.76
C PHE A 87 6.04 -3.19 15.25
N LYS A 88 7.10 -2.58 15.82
CA LYS A 88 7.08 -1.18 16.27
C LYS A 88 6.87 -0.21 15.11
N ASN A 89 7.58 -0.42 14.00
CA ASN A 89 7.46 0.40 12.81
C ASN A 89 6.09 0.21 12.15
N ALA A 90 5.63 -1.04 12.09
CA ALA A 90 4.30 -1.35 11.58
C ALA A 90 3.20 -0.63 12.37
N ARG A 91 3.25 -0.74 13.70
CA ARG A 91 2.29 -0.09 14.61
C ARG A 91 2.27 1.42 14.40
N ALA A 92 3.45 2.06 14.39
CA ALA A 92 3.56 3.50 14.19
C ALA A 92 2.92 3.97 12.88
N ASP A 93 3.19 3.25 11.77
CA ASP A 93 2.61 3.58 10.46
C ASP A 93 1.07 3.41 10.46
N LEU A 94 0.57 2.33 11.05
CA LEU A 94 -0.85 2.00 11.09
C LEU A 94 -1.64 2.94 12.02
N GLU A 95 -1.08 3.31 13.16
CA GLU A 95 -1.65 4.31 14.07
C GLU A 95 -1.71 5.68 13.39
N GLN A 96 -0.63 6.11 12.74
CA GLN A 96 -0.61 7.36 11.98
C GLN A 96 -1.66 7.37 10.87
N ALA A 97 -1.78 6.27 10.12
CA ALA A 97 -2.80 6.14 9.07
C ALA A 97 -4.22 6.18 9.64
N LEU A 98 -4.46 5.59 10.81
CA LEU A 98 -5.76 5.64 11.49
C LEU A 98 -6.11 7.05 11.96
N THR A 99 -5.16 7.76 12.56
CA THR A 99 -5.35 9.18 12.96
C THR A 99 -5.70 10.07 11.76
N LEU A 100 -5.05 9.86 10.61
CA LEU A 100 -5.37 10.60 9.37
C LEU A 100 -6.76 10.21 8.82
N HIS A 101 -7.21 8.98 9.06
CA HIS A 101 -8.50 8.48 8.59
C HIS A 101 -9.69 9.04 9.40
N GLU A 102 -9.51 9.30 10.71
CA GLU A 102 -10.57 9.79 11.61
C GLU A 102 -11.12 11.20 11.26
N GLY A 103 -10.48 11.92 10.33
CA GLY A 103 -10.92 13.24 9.88
C GLY A 103 -11.61 13.30 8.51
N ARG A 104 -11.89 12.18 7.81
CA ARG A 104 -12.13 12.21 6.35
C ARG A 104 -13.24 11.30 5.77
N PRO A 105 -13.87 11.70 4.64
CA PRO A 105 -14.83 10.86 3.90
C PRO A 105 -14.16 9.68 3.18
N ARG A 106 -14.77 8.50 3.37
CA ARG A 106 -14.31 7.10 3.15
C ARG A 106 -13.84 6.69 1.73
N PHE A 107 -13.95 7.53 0.70
CA PHE A 107 -13.97 7.06 -0.70
C PHE A 107 -12.61 6.99 -1.41
N GLN A 108 -11.51 7.44 -0.80
CA GLN A 108 -10.20 7.53 -1.48
C GLN A 108 -9.06 6.76 -0.80
N CYS A 109 -9.32 6.11 0.34
CA CYS A 109 -8.30 5.40 1.09
C CYS A 109 -8.76 4.01 1.58
N VAL A 110 -7.78 3.19 1.99
CA VAL A 110 -8.04 1.95 2.72
C VAL A 110 -8.92 2.21 3.92
N SER A 111 -9.80 1.27 4.24
CA SER A 111 -10.79 1.48 5.29
C SER A 111 -10.16 1.43 6.69
N ALA A 112 -10.78 2.12 7.65
CA ALA A 112 -10.40 2.06 9.05
C ALA A 112 -10.39 0.62 9.60
N GLU A 113 -11.32 -0.23 9.14
CA GLU A 113 -11.38 -1.64 9.52
C GLU A 113 -10.14 -2.41 9.05
N ALA A 114 -9.66 -2.15 7.82
CA ALA A 114 -8.45 -2.78 7.30
C ALA A 114 -7.20 -2.34 8.09
N LEU A 115 -7.13 -1.05 8.47
CA LEU A 115 -6.07 -0.51 9.32
C LEU A 115 -6.06 -1.18 10.71
N GLN A 116 -7.22 -1.25 11.36
CA GLN A 116 -7.39 -1.89 12.66
C GLN A 116 -7.04 -3.39 12.60
N ALA A 117 -7.42 -4.09 11.52
CA ALA A 117 -7.08 -5.50 11.33
C ALA A 117 -5.56 -5.72 11.29
N ARG A 118 -4.81 -4.90 10.54
CA ARG A 118 -3.33 -4.97 10.54
C ARG A 118 -2.74 -4.54 11.88
N LEU A 119 -3.31 -3.52 12.53
CA LEU A 119 -2.82 -3.02 13.80
C LEU A 119 -2.92 -4.09 14.90
N ALA A 120 -4.00 -4.88 14.89
CA ALA A 120 -4.20 -6.01 15.80
C ALA A 120 -3.14 -7.12 15.64
N MET A 121 -2.46 -7.19 14.48
CA MET A 121 -1.35 -8.13 14.25
C MET A 121 -0.01 -7.62 14.82
N THR A 122 0.04 -6.40 15.35
CA THR A 122 1.23 -5.87 16.03
C THR A 122 1.17 -6.21 17.52
N PRO A 123 2.08 -7.07 18.04
CA PRO A 123 2.17 -7.29 19.48
C PRO A 123 2.48 -5.98 20.22
N GLN A 124 2.05 -5.91 21.49
CA GLN A 124 2.37 -4.81 22.39
C GLN A 124 3.85 -4.81 22.77
#